data_AF-A0A955FH68-F1
#
_entry.id   AF-A0A955FH68-F1
#
_cell.length_a   1.000
_cell.length_b   1.000
_cell.length_c   1.000
_cell.angle_alpha   90.00
_cell.angle_beta   90.00
_cell.angle_gamma   90.00
#
_symmetry.space_group_name_H-M   'P 1'
#
loop_
_entity.id
_entity.type
_entity.pdbx_description
1 polymer ?
#
loop_
_entity_poly.entity_id
_entity_poly.type
_entity_poly.pdbx_seq_one_letter_code
_entity_poly.pdbx_strand_id
1 'polypeptide(L)' 'ESKDQHIAAISGGKLAYHKMDRVNVLVRRYGKTAITNGLVKVNVTLNGKNLELPLAYTAVYRKKKGKWLLVNWQSTKVP' A
#
# COMPACT_ATOMS: atom_id res chain seq x y z
N GLU A 1 -1.50 -1.93 13.15
CA GLU A 1 -0.08 -1.55 12.99
C GLU A 1 -0.01 -0.03 12.97
N SER A 2 0.88 0.59 13.76
CA SER A 2 1.13 2.03 13.68
C SER A 2 2.13 2.35 12.56
N LYS A 3 2.17 3.62 12.12
CA LYS A 3 3.13 4.07 11.10
C LYS A 3 4.59 3.73 11.48
N ASP A 4 4.94 3.93 12.76
CA ASP A 4 6.31 3.71 13.23
C ASP A 4 6.67 2.23 13.26
N GLN A 5 5.72 1.37 13.66
CA GLN A 5 5.90 -0.09 13.60
C GLN A 5 6.13 -0.58 12.17
N HIS A 6 5.37 -0.04 11.21
CA HIS A 6 5.50 -0.38 9.80
C HIS A 6 6.85 0.02 9.22
N ILE A 7 7.31 1.25 9.51
CA ILE A 7 8.61 1.75 9.06
C ILE A 7 9.76 0.92 9.67
N ALA A 8 9.67 0.60 10.96
CA ALA A 8 10.69 -0.18 11.67
C ALA A 8 10.84 -1.61 11.10
N ALA A 9 9.74 -2.24 10.71
CA ALA A 9 9.75 -3.57 10.10
C ALA A 9 10.47 -3.59 8.73
N ILE A 10 10.32 -2.53 7.95
CA ILE A 10 11.01 -2.36 6.66
C ILE A 10 12.49 -2.07 6.89
N SER A 11 12.83 -1.11 7.77
CA SER A 11 14.22 -0.73 8.03
C SER A 11 15.04 -1.84 8.69
N GLY A 12 14.39 -2.73 9.45
CA GLY A 12 15.02 -3.86 10.12
C GLY A 12 15.21 -5.11 9.24
N GLY A 13 14.89 -5.06 7.95
CA GLY A 13 15.10 -6.17 7.00
C GLY A 13 14.21 -7.40 7.21
N LYS A 14 13.29 -7.38 8.18
CA LYS A 14 12.32 -8.46 8.41
C LYS A 14 11.29 -8.58 7.29
N LEU A 15 11.02 -7.46 6.61
CA LEU A 15 10.10 -7.36 5.49
C LEU A 15 10.80 -6.64 4.33
N ALA A 16 11.15 -7.38 3.28
CA ALA A 16 11.68 -6.80 2.05
C ALA A 16 10.60 -6.80 0.97
N TYR A 17 10.26 -5.64 0.43
CA TYR A 17 9.38 -5.51 -0.72
C TYR A 17 10.22 -5.54 -2.00
N HIS A 18 10.00 -6.53 -2.85
CA HIS A 18 10.73 -6.68 -4.12
C HIS A 18 9.97 -6.06 -5.29
N LYS A 19 8.66 -6.31 -5.34
CA LYS A 19 7.81 -5.84 -6.44
C LYS A 19 6.38 -5.63 -5.97
N MET A 20 5.75 -4.57 -6.47
CA MET A 20 4.33 -4.30 -6.28
C MET A 20 3.69 -3.98 -7.62
N ASP A 21 2.89 -4.92 -8.13
CA ASP A 21 2.16 -4.72 -9.39
C ASP A 21 0.71 -4.38 -9.08
N ARG A 22 0.26 -3.20 -9.50
CA ARG A 22 -1.14 -2.77 -9.34
C ARG A 22 -1.99 -3.31 -10.47
N VAL A 23 -3.17 -3.84 -10.14
CA VAL A 23 -4.12 -4.46 -11.07
C VAL A 23 -5.50 -3.87 -10.82
N ASN A 24 -6.22 -3.54 -11.89
CA ASN A 24 -7.60 -3.01 -11.84
C ASN A 24 -7.75 -1.79 -10.92
N VAL A 25 -6.87 -0.80 -11.08
CA VAL A 25 -6.90 0.43 -10.29
C VAL A 25 -8.07 1.30 -10.71
N LEU A 26 -8.94 1.63 -9.75
CA LEU A 26 -9.97 2.64 -9.90
C LEU A 26 -9.57 3.90 -9.12
N VAL A 27 -9.73 5.06 -9.75
CA VAL A 27 -9.44 6.36 -9.15
C VAL A 27 -10.71 7.20 -9.11
N ARG A 28 -11.07 7.69 -7.92
CA ARG A 28 -12.18 8.64 -7.72
C ARG A 28 -11.66 9.89 -7.04
N ARG A 29 -12.10 11.06 -7.49
CA ARG A 29 -11.66 12.36 -6.94
C ARG A 29 -12.86 13.17 -6.45
N TYR A 30 -12.76 13.64 -5.21
CA TYR A 30 -13.73 14.51 -4.54
C TYR A 30 -13.01 15.77 -4.06
N GLY A 31 -13.02 16.83 -4.89
CA GLY A 31 -12.31 18.07 -4.62
C GLY A 31 -10.80 17.84 -4.38
N LYS A 32 -10.34 18.13 -3.15
CA LYS A 32 -8.94 17.93 -2.73
C LYS A 32 -8.66 16.53 -2.18
N THR A 33 -9.59 15.59 -2.29
CA THR A 33 -9.42 14.19 -1.85
C THR A 33 -9.45 13.26 -3.05
N ALA A 34 -8.54 12.30 -3.11
CA ALA A 34 -8.54 11.23 -4.10
C ALA A 34 -8.55 9.88 -3.39
N ILE A 35 -9.34 8.95 -3.90
CA ILE A 35 -9.43 7.59 -3.40
C ILE A 35 -9.02 6.69 -4.56
N THR A 36 -8.02 5.85 -4.31
CA THR A 36 -7.64 4.79 -5.24
C THR A 36 -7.87 3.46 -4.58
N ASN A 37 -8.49 2.53 -5.28
CA ASN A 37 -8.67 1.16 -4.80
C ASN A 37 -8.48 0.19 -5.96
N GLY A 38 -8.08 -1.04 -5.65
CA GLY A 38 -7.80 -2.06 -6.65
C GLY A 38 -7.15 -3.27 -6.02
N LEU A 39 -6.54 -4.10 -6.87
CA LEU A 39 -5.71 -5.20 -6.43
C LEU A 39 -4.24 -4.80 -6.55
N VAL A 40 -3.41 -5.32 -5.66
CA VAL A 40 -1.96 -5.25 -5.76
C VAL A 40 -1.38 -6.63 -5.51
N LYS A 41 -0.49 -7.07 -6.40
CA LYS A 41 0.32 -8.27 -6.20
C LYS A 41 1.64 -7.84 -5.59
N VAL A 42 1.90 -8.29 -4.37
CA VAL A 42 3.08 -7.92 -3.62
C VAL A 42 4.01 -9.12 -3.54
N ASN A 43 5.22 -8.97 -4.07
CA ASN A 43 6.31 -9.90 -3.86
C ASN A 43 7.11 -9.42 -2.65
N VAL A 44 7.06 -10.19 -1.57
CA VAL A 44 7.79 -9.90 -0.33
C VAL A 44 8.68 -11.05 0.07
N THR A 45 9.81 -10.74 0.68
CA THR A 45 10.51 -11.70 1.54
C THR A 45 10.14 -11.40 2.98
N LEU A 46 9.52 -12.39 3.64
CA LEU A 46 9.19 -12.34 5.06
C LEU A 46 9.97 -13.46 5.76
N ASN A 47 10.85 -13.10 6.69
CA ASN A 47 11.70 -14.06 7.41
C ASN A 47 12.45 -15.05 6.49
N GLY A 48 13.01 -14.54 5.38
CA GLY A 48 13.76 -15.34 4.41
C GLY A 48 12.92 -16.16 3.43
N LYS A 49 11.58 -16.16 3.55
CA LYS A 49 10.69 -16.83 2.60
C LYS A 49 10.08 -15.83 1.62
N ASN A 50 10.17 -16.13 0.34
CA ASN A 50 9.49 -15.38 -0.70
C ASN A 50 8.00 -15.72 -0.72
N LEU A 51 7.17 -14.70 -0.68
CA LEU A 51 5.72 -14.79 -0.70
C LEU A 51 5.19 -13.86 -1.78
N GLU A 52 4.27 -14.37 -2.59
CA GLU A 52 3.41 -13.55 -3.43
C GLU A 52 2.06 -13.40 -2.73
N LEU A 53 1.69 -12.15 -2.43
CA LEU A 53 0.47 -11.82 -1.71
C LEU A 53 -0.41 -10.94 -2.60
N PRO A 54 -1.55 -11.46 -3.08
CA PRO A 54 -2.57 -10.63 -3.69
C PRO A 54 -3.34 -9.91 -2.57
N LEU A 55 -3.42 -8.58 -2.66
CA LEU A 55 -4.13 -7.74 -1.71
C LEU A 55 -5.15 -6.87 -2.43
N ALA A 56 -6.35 -6.76 -1.87
CA ALA A 56 -7.24 -5.65 -2.18
C ALA A 56 -6.83 -4.46 -1.32
N TYR A 57 -6.72 -3.27 -1.91
CA TYR A 57 -6.27 -2.07 -1.21
C TYR A 57 -7.20 -0.89 -1.42
N THR A 58 -7.21 0.01 -0.44
CA THR A 58 -7.76 1.37 -0.53
C THR A 58 -6.70 2.35 -0.03
N ALA A 59 -6.39 3.33 -0.86
CA ALA A 59 -5.50 4.44 -0.53
C ALA A 59 -6.25 5.76 -0.67
N VAL A 60 -6.21 6.58 0.37
CA VAL A 60 -6.83 7.90 0.40
C VAL A 60 -5.74 8.95 0.42
N TYR A 61 -5.82 9.89 -0.52
CA TYR A 61 -4.90 10.99 -0.67
C TYR A 61 -5.61 12.32 -0.43
N ARG A 62 -4.90 13.26 0.22
CA ARG A 62 -5.31 14.66 0.35
C ARG A 62 -4.33 15.56 -0.41
N LYS A 63 -4.86 16.47 -1.24
CA LYS A 63 -4.06 17.48 -1.92
C LYS A 63 -3.80 18.65 -0.97
N LYS A 64 -2.53 18.89 -0.64
CA LYS A 64 -2.06 20.02 0.20
C LYS A 64 -0.88 20.70 -0.50
N LYS A 65 -0.96 22.03 -0.68
CA LYS A 65 0.07 22.82 -1.37
C LYS A 65 0.51 22.21 -2.72
N GLY A 66 -0.47 21.83 -3.54
CA GLY A 66 -0.23 21.22 -4.86
C GLY A 66 0.17 19.73 -4.85
N LYS A 67 0.55 19.16 -3.70
CA LYS A 67 1.04 17.78 -3.58
C LYS A 67 -0.04 16.84 -3.04
N TRP A 68 -0.10 15.62 -3.56
CA TRP A 68 -0.94 14.56 -3.01
C TRP A 68 -0.19 13.84 -1.89
N LEU A 69 -0.80 13.81 -0.71
CA LEU A 69 -0.25 13.15 0.48
C LEU A 69 -1.15 11.98 0.82
N LEU A 70 -0.56 10.79 1.02
CA LEU A 70 -1.29 9.64 1.53
C LEU A 70 -1.71 9.93 2.96
N VAL A 71 -3.03 9.92 3.21
CA VAL A 71 -3.61 10.17 4.53
C VAL A 71 -4.22 8.92 5.14
N ASN A 72 -4.53 7.91 4.33
CA ASN A 72 -4.96 6.60 4.80
C ASN A 72 -4.56 5.52 3.80
N TRP A 73 -4.13 4.37 4.31
CA TRP A 73 -3.92 3.16 3.54
C TRP A 73 -4.52 1.99 4.33
N GLN A 74 -5.29 1.17 3.63
CA GLN A 74 -5.80 -0.09 4.15
C GLN A 74 -5.65 -1.15 3.07
N SER A 75 -5.29 -2.37 3.47
CA SER A 75 -5.22 -3.52 2.59
C SER A 75 -5.69 -4.79 3.29
N THR A 76 -6.34 -5.66 2.54
CA THR A 76 -6.79 -6.99 3.00
C THR A 76 -6.28 -8.04 2.01
N LYS A 77 -5.77 -9.16 2.52
CA LYS A 77 -5.43 -10.31 1.69
C LYS A 77 -6.69 -10.84 0.99
N VAL A 78 -6.60 -11.10 -0.31
CA VAL A 78 -7.70 -11.77 -1.03
C VAL A 78 -7.48 -13.30 -1.01
N PRO A 79 -8.56 -14.10 -1.02
CA PRO A 79 -8.48 -15.56 -1.09
C PRO A 79 -7.68 -16.06 -2.29
#